data_AF-A0AAI9S3P8-F1
#
_entry.id   AF-A0AAI9S3P8-F1
#
_cell.length_a   1.000
_cell.length_b   1.000
_cell.length_c   1.000
_cell.angle_alpha   90.00
_cell.angle_beta   90.00
_cell.angle_gamma   90.00
#
_symmetry.space_group_name_H-M   'P 1'
#
loop_
_entity.id
_entity.type
_entity.pdbx_description
1 polymer ?
#
loop_
_entity_poly.entity_id
_entity_poly.type
_entity_poly.pdbx_seq_one_letter_code
_entity_poly.pdbx_strand_id
1 'polypeptide(L)'
;MQIDMKKLSIYITVLLAAALTACNEDFNEGVASPQSYGQEEAAGKITFTATGVAPINLGNVEEESVAVAVFTAPAVEEEATLSYKMKLDNKVTLTVDDKGYVATEDLQNAVAQIYGIRPVERTMNAVLTAYVAVGKTVYAAPAESYELKVTPEAPVIESAYYINGSLTWEQNVALVNTSGDPYANSVFTTTVPALVTDNTGAKDAYFLIKSNSGKSLGAVDADNDAPEGNLILSETANPIKISGGDYKSVRISINMMEGTYKIEKTMDAPHLWIPGNHQEWKPSQAPTLYKPEGNNAYWGMSELNGGFKFTAQPYWPDGSNGGLDYGYDYFTSKEGMTNDGGNLSLPQGIYYIVVNLDDKYASATEITSMDIIGTATGGWENGKELTYDATEKCWTAKTEMTVGEFKLRVNSSWDSGVSFGGTLDTPSPFTGDNISMDATGNYTIKFYLNGRLVLIKE
;
A
#
# COMPACT_ATOMS: atom_id res chain seq x y z
N MET A 1 80.07 -22.17 -9.60
CA MET A 1 80.60 -21.19 -10.57
C MET A 1 79.41 -20.59 -11.29
N GLN A 2 79.10 -19.35 -10.94
CA GLN A 2 78.00 -18.55 -11.45
C GLN A 2 78.42 -18.02 -12.83
N ILE A 3 77.70 -18.36 -13.89
CA ILE A 3 77.90 -17.74 -15.21
C ILE A 3 76.70 -16.83 -15.50
N ASP A 4 77.08 -15.63 -15.86
CA ASP A 4 76.39 -14.35 -15.86
C ASP A 4 75.31 -14.23 -16.97
N MET A 5 74.09 -13.86 -16.57
CA MET A 5 72.92 -13.62 -17.45
C MET A 5 73.11 -12.44 -18.42
N LYS A 6 74.26 -11.74 -18.41
CA LYS A 6 74.56 -10.63 -19.32
C LYS A 6 74.94 -11.02 -20.75
N LYS A 7 75.22 -12.30 -21.07
CA LYS A 7 75.62 -12.71 -22.43
C LYS A 7 74.50 -13.30 -23.30
N LEU A 8 73.35 -13.66 -22.74
CA LEU A 8 72.20 -14.13 -23.53
C LEU A 8 71.38 -12.98 -24.12
N SER A 9 71.44 -11.80 -23.49
CA SER A 9 70.73 -10.58 -23.94
C SER A 9 71.37 -9.91 -25.16
N ILE A 10 72.64 -10.19 -25.48
CA ILE A 10 73.38 -9.57 -26.60
C ILE A 10 73.12 -10.30 -27.94
N TYR A 11 72.91 -11.62 -27.93
CA TYR A 11 72.70 -12.36 -29.18
C TYR A 11 71.28 -12.20 -29.76
N ILE A 12 70.30 -11.78 -28.95
CA ILE A 12 68.93 -11.48 -29.41
C ILE A 12 68.82 -10.04 -29.96
N THR A 13 69.66 -9.11 -29.50
CA THR A 13 69.66 -7.71 -29.97
C THR A 13 70.39 -7.51 -31.31
N VAL A 14 71.32 -8.39 -31.68
CA VAL A 14 72.06 -8.27 -32.96
C VAL A 14 71.23 -8.76 -34.16
N LEU A 15 70.20 -9.61 -33.95
CA LEU A 15 69.36 -10.11 -35.05
C LEU A 15 68.19 -9.16 -35.41
N LEU A 16 67.89 -8.15 -34.59
CA LEU A 16 66.83 -7.17 -34.84
C LEU A 16 67.33 -5.84 -35.45
N ALA A 17 68.66 -5.64 -35.50
CA ALA A 17 69.27 -4.41 -35.99
C ALA A 17 69.67 -4.43 -37.49
N ALA A 18 69.43 -5.53 -38.21
CA ALA A 18 69.78 -5.69 -39.63
C ALA A 18 68.60 -5.49 -40.61
N ALA A 19 67.48 -4.92 -40.18
CA ALA A 19 66.29 -4.71 -41.01
C ALA A 19 65.92 -3.22 -41.24
N LEU A 20 66.86 -2.28 -41.07
CA LEU A 20 66.59 -0.84 -41.19
C LEU A 20 67.59 -0.07 -42.08
N THR A 21 68.06 -0.65 -43.19
CA THR A 21 68.79 0.10 -44.22
C THR A 21 68.50 -0.39 -45.65
N ALA A 22 67.34 -0.01 -46.18
CA ALA A 22 66.94 0.12 -47.60
C ALA A 22 65.46 0.54 -47.55
N CYS A 23 64.99 1.71 -47.99
CA CYS A 23 65.28 2.44 -49.22
C CYS A 23 65.24 3.96 -48.95
N ASN A 24 66.12 4.70 -49.62
CA ASN A 24 66.14 6.16 -49.66
C ASN A 24 65.41 6.65 -50.91
N GLU A 25 64.15 6.23 -51.10
CA GLU A 25 63.30 6.73 -52.17
C GLU A 25 62.36 7.78 -51.60
N ASP A 26 62.43 8.98 -52.16
CA ASP A 26 61.55 10.10 -51.84
C ASP A 26 60.16 9.80 -52.41
N PHE A 27 59.26 9.29 -51.56
CA PHE A 27 57.89 8.98 -51.93
C PHE A 27 56.98 10.22 -52.08
N ASN A 28 57.51 11.44 -51.96
CA ASN A 28 56.72 12.68 -52.00
C ASN A 28 56.95 13.56 -53.24
N GLU A 29 57.81 13.19 -54.18
CA GLU A 29 57.85 13.86 -55.49
C GLU A 29 56.59 13.51 -56.31
N GLY A 30 55.58 14.37 -56.21
CA GLY A 30 54.31 14.25 -56.95
C GLY A 30 53.09 13.87 -56.11
N VAL A 31 53.23 13.74 -54.78
CA VAL A 31 52.07 13.60 -53.90
C VAL A 31 51.47 14.99 -53.68
N ALA A 32 50.28 15.21 -54.24
CA ALA A 32 49.50 16.41 -53.95
C ALA A 32 49.41 16.60 -52.43
N SER A 33 49.54 17.84 -51.96
CA SER A 33 49.42 18.21 -50.55
C SER A 33 48.28 17.41 -49.90
N PRO A 34 48.45 16.86 -48.67
CA PRO A 34 47.36 16.15 -47.99
C PRO A 34 46.11 17.02 -48.10
N GLN A 35 44.99 16.45 -48.56
CA GLN A 35 43.74 17.18 -48.52
C GLN A 35 43.51 17.60 -47.06
N SER A 36 43.79 18.86 -46.74
CA SER A 36 43.16 19.46 -45.58
C SER A 36 41.69 19.53 -45.96
N TYR A 37 40.87 18.69 -45.34
CA TYR A 37 39.49 19.11 -45.13
C TYR A 37 39.63 20.50 -44.51
N GLY A 38 39.15 21.53 -45.22
CA GLY A 38 39.01 22.83 -44.60
C GLY A 38 38.32 22.57 -43.26
N GLN A 39 38.85 23.16 -42.19
CA GLN A 39 38.19 23.13 -40.89
C GLN A 39 36.70 23.36 -41.17
N GLU A 40 35.87 22.32 -40.93
CA GLU A 40 34.42 22.44 -41.06
C GLU A 40 34.09 23.75 -40.34
N GLU A 41 33.55 24.72 -41.06
CA GLU A 41 32.99 25.90 -40.40
C GLU A 41 32.17 25.33 -39.27
N ALA A 42 32.48 25.73 -38.03
CA ALA A 42 31.79 25.25 -36.87
C ALA A 42 30.30 25.41 -37.17
N ALA A 43 29.61 24.30 -37.48
CA ALA A 43 28.21 24.33 -37.86
C ALA A 43 27.54 25.17 -36.78
N GLY A 44 27.03 26.36 -37.16
CA GLY A 44 26.70 27.42 -36.23
C GLY A 44 25.94 26.82 -35.07
N LYS A 45 26.50 26.91 -33.84
CA LYS A 45 25.98 26.19 -32.67
C LYS A 45 24.49 26.49 -32.56
N ILE A 46 23.65 25.51 -32.92
CA ILE A 46 22.19 25.71 -32.98
C ILE A 46 21.76 26.06 -31.56
N THR A 47 21.37 27.32 -31.36
CA THR A 47 20.86 27.80 -30.08
C THR A 47 19.40 27.45 -29.98
N PHE A 48 19.01 26.75 -28.91
CA PHE A 48 17.64 26.35 -28.64
C PHE A 48 17.28 26.73 -27.22
N THR A 49 16.15 27.41 -27.04
CA THR A 49 15.65 27.85 -25.74
C THR A 49 14.20 27.42 -25.60
N ALA A 50 13.85 26.92 -24.42
CA ALA A 50 12.49 26.55 -24.07
C ALA A 50 12.21 27.01 -22.64
N THR A 51 10.95 27.35 -22.37
CA THR A 51 10.47 27.71 -21.05
C THR A 51 9.36 26.76 -20.63
N GLY A 52 9.25 26.50 -19.33
CA GLY A 52 8.15 25.71 -18.77
C GLY A 52 6.79 26.41 -18.91
N VAL A 53 5.74 25.65 -18.58
CA VAL A 53 4.34 26.08 -18.57
C VAL A 53 3.82 26.24 -17.14
N ALA A 54 2.58 26.70 -16.99
CA ALA A 54 1.89 26.68 -15.70
C ALA A 54 1.70 25.23 -15.19
N PRO A 55 1.50 25.01 -13.87
CA PRO A 55 1.25 23.68 -13.34
C PRO A 55 0.09 22.96 -14.04
N ILE A 56 0.31 21.70 -14.39
CA ILE A 56 -0.64 20.84 -15.10
C ILE A 56 -1.34 19.95 -14.07
N ASN A 57 -2.66 19.96 -14.02
CA ASN A 57 -3.44 18.96 -13.29
C ASN A 57 -4.13 18.05 -14.30
N LEU A 58 -3.62 16.83 -14.47
CA LEU A 58 -4.11 15.90 -15.48
C LEU A 58 -5.56 15.49 -15.25
N GLY A 59 -6.04 15.49 -14.00
CA GLY A 59 -7.47 15.23 -13.70
C GLY A 59 -8.43 16.33 -14.16
N ASN A 60 -7.91 17.45 -14.66
CA ASN A 60 -8.71 18.54 -15.24
C ASN A 60 -8.46 18.73 -16.74
N VAL A 61 -7.60 17.91 -17.36
CA VAL A 61 -7.30 17.99 -18.80
C VAL A 61 -8.29 17.11 -19.54
N GLU A 62 -9.09 17.69 -20.44
CA GLU A 62 -10.05 16.94 -21.26
C GLU A 62 -9.45 16.57 -22.63
N GLU A 63 -8.35 17.21 -23.01
CA GLU A 63 -7.69 17.04 -24.30
C GLU A 63 -6.70 15.86 -24.31
N GLU A 64 -6.55 15.21 -25.48
CA GLU A 64 -5.60 14.10 -25.70
C GLU A 64 -4.13 14.53 -25.64
N SER A 65 -3.85 15.84 -25.65
CA SER A 65 -2.50 16.39 -25.56
C SER A 65 -2.46 17.65 -24.72
N VAL A 66 -1.34 17.89 -24.02
CA VAL A 66 -1.14 19.01 -23.11
C VAL A 66 0.19 19.71 -23.37
N ALA A 67 0.18 21.04 -23.29
CA ALA A 67 1.38 21.86 -23.42
C ALA A 67 2.32 21.60 -22.23
N VAL A 68 3.59 21.31 -22.50
CA VAL A 68 4.64 21.10 -21.50
C VAL A 68 5.79 22.09 -21.63
N ALA A 69 5.87 22.80 -22.75
CA ALA A 69 6.88 23.81 -23.01
C ALA A 69 6.36 24.91 -23.93
N VAL A 70 6.97 26.08 -23.84
CA VAL A 70 6.88 27.13 -24.85
C VAL A 70 8.27 27.32 -25.44
N PHE A 71 8.40 27.24 -26.75
CA PHE A 71 9.67 27.45 -27.44
C PHE A 71 9.46 28.03 -28.84
N THR A 72 10.55 28.48 -29.45
CA THR A 72 10.61 28.82 -30.87
C THR A 72 11.51 27.82 -31.57
N ALA A 73 11.05 27.24 -32.69
CA ALA A 73 11.85 26.29 -33.45
C ALA A 73 13.19 26.93 -33.86
N PRO A 74 14.32 26.20 -33.75
CA PRO A 74 15.61 26.72 -34.17
C PRO A 74 15.59 27.01 -35.67
N ALA A 75 16.26 28.09 -36.08
CA ALA A 75 16.46 28.37 -37.50
C ALA A 75 17.37 27.31 -38.12
N VAL A 76 16.90 26.66 -39.18
CA VAL A 76 17.60 25.56 -39.87
C VAL A 76 17.49 25.74 -41.39
N GLU A 77 18.38 25.09 -42.14
CA GLU A 77 18.34 25.10 -43.61
C GLU A 77 17.11 24.36 -44.16
N GLU A 78 16.71 24.68 -45.40
CA GLU A 78 15.42 24.28 -46.01
C GLU A 78 15.22 22.75 -46.12
N GLU A 79 16.31 21.97 -46.11
CA GLU A 79 16.27 20.50 -46.18
C GLU A 79 16.36 19.80 -44.81
N ALA A 80 16.45 20.55 -43.71
CA ALA A 80 16.54 19.99 -42.37
C ALA A 80 15.18 19.52 -41.84
N THR A 81 15.17 18.40 -41.11
CA THR A 81 13.98 17.95 -40.36
C THR A 81 14.18 18.13 -38.87
N LEU A 82 13.13 18.57 -38.18
CA LEU A 82 13.13 18.84 -36.75
C LEU A 82 12.28 17.81 -36.00
N SER A 83 12.78 17.36 -34.85
CA SER A 83 12.00 16.62 -33.87
C SER A 83 12.40 17.02 -32.46
N TYR A 84 11.49 16.90 -31.51
CA TYR A 84 11.72 17.34 -30.14
C TYR A 84 11.52 16.20 -29.17
N LYS A 85 12.42 16.09 -28.19
CA LYS A 85 12.26 15.15 -27.08
C LYS A 85 12.53 15.84 -25.76
N MET A 86 11.69 15.56 -24.78
CA MET A 86 11.84 16.08 -23.42
C MET A 86 12.32 14.97 -22.50
N LYS A 87 13.40 15.22 -21.77
CA LYS A 87 13.87 14.31 -20.72
C LYS A 87 13.42 14.82 -19.35
N LEU A 88 12.66 14.01 -18.63
CA LEU A 88 12.14 14.30 -17.29
C LEU A 88 13.01 13.60 -16.24
N ASP A 89 13.54 14.37 -15.29
CA ASP A 89 14.42 13.94 -14.18
C ASP A 89 15.57 13.04 -14.60
N ASN A 90 16.05 13.20 -15.84
CA ASN A 90 17.04 12.32 -16.46
C ASN A 90 16.63 10.82 -16.53
N LYS A 91 15.35 10.50 -16.30
CA LYS A 91 14.79 9.14 -16.22
C LYS A 91 13.94 8.76 -17.44
N VAL A 92 12.92 9.54 -17.73
CA VAL A 92 11.94 9.25 -18.80
C VAL A 92 12.12 10.24 -19.96
N THR A 93 11.90 9.80 -21.20
CA THR A 93 11.95 10.65 -22.38
C THR A 93 10.62 10.62 -23.12
N LEU A 94 10.05 11.80 -23.35
CA LEU A 94 8.80 12.00 -24.08
C LEU A 94 9.09 12.58 -25.48
N THR A 95 8.26 12.22 -26.45
CA THR A 95 8.22 12.90 -27.76
C THR A 95 7.38 14.16 -27.61
N VAL A 96 7.90 15.30 -28.07
CA VAL A 96 7.21 16.59 -28.03
C VAL A 96 6.95 17.03 -29.46
N ASP A 97 5.75 17.54 -29.73
CA ASP A 97 5.41 18.07 -31.04
C ASP A 97 6.07 19.44 -31.31
N ASP A 98 5.83 20.00 -32.49
CA ASP A 98 6.39 21.28 -32.93
C ASP A 98 5.79 22.51 -32.22
N LYS A 99 4.78 22.31 -31.36
CA LYS A 99 4.11 23.34 -30.55
C LYS A 99 4.40 23.21 -29.05
N GLY A 100 5.15 22.20 -28.61
CA GLY A 100 5.46 21.99 -27.20
C GLY A 100 4.45 21.14 -26.46
N TYR A 101 3.65 20.35 -27.15
CA TYR A 101 2.67 19.42 -26.58
C TYR A 101 3.21 17.99 -26.54
N VAL A 102 2.69 17.23 -25.57
CA VAL A 102 2.86 15.78 -25.45
C VAL A 102 1.47 15.14 -25.35
N ALA A 103 1.36 13.86 -25.67
CA ALA A 103 0.13 13.12 -25.37
C ALA A 103 -0.10 13.12 -23.85
N THR A 104 -1.35 13.38 -23.43
CA THR A 104 -1.74 13.44 -22.01
C THR A 104 -1.44 12.11 -21.32
N GLU A 105 -1.71 10.98 -21.99
CA GLU A 105 -1.40 9.63 -21.52
C GLU A 105 0.10 9.39 -21.33
N ASP A 106 0.94 9.86 -22.27
CA ASP A 106 2.39 9.71 -22.16
C ASP A 106 2.95 10.49 -20.96
N LEU A 107 2.43 11.70 -20.71
CA LEU A 107 2.81 12.48 -19.54
C LEU A 107 2.35 11.81 -18.24
N GLN A 108 1.10 11.34 -18.18
CA GLN A 108 0.57 10.57 -17.05
C GLN A 108 1.47 9.37 -16.73
N ASN A 109 1.78 8.55 -17.73
CA ASN A 109 2.63 7.37 -17.59
C ASN A 109 4.05 7.72 -17.14
N ALA A 110 4.63 8.80 -17.67
CA ALA A 110 5.96 9.26 -17.26
C ALA A 110 5.99 9.69 -15.79
N VAL A 111 4.99 10.46 -15.34
CA VAL A 111 4.92 10.87 -13.92
C VAL A 111 4.69 9.66 -13.02
N ALA A 112 3.77 8.77 -13.40
CA ALA A 112 3.50 7.54 -12.65
C ALA A 112 4.75 6.65 -12.52
N GLN A 113 5.56 6.53 -13.57
CA GLN A 113 6.81 5.79 -13.54
C GLN A 113 7.85 6.40 -12.59
N ILE A 114 7.93 7.74 -12.51
CA ILE A 114 8.95 8.41 -11.70
C ILE A 114 8.52 8.54 -10.23
N TYR A 115 7.23 8.82 -9.98
CA TYR A 115 6.72 9.26 -8.67
C TYR A 115 5.49 8.48 -8.17
N GLY A 116 4.99 7.50 -8.92
CA GLY A 116 3.71 6.85 -8.65
C GLY A 116 2.50 7.70 -9.06
N ILE A 117 1.31 7.11 -9.02
CA ILE A 117 0.08 7.71 -9.58
C ILE A 117 -0.72 8.56 -8.59
N ARG A 118 -0.27 8.68 -7.34
CA ARG A 118 -0.96 9.46 -6.30
C ARG A 118 -1.21 10.90 -6.77
N PRO A 119 -2.43 11.45 -6.65
CA PRO A 119 -2.82 12.75 -7.21
C PRO A 119 -2.29 13.91 -6.34
N VAL A 120 -0.96 14.03 -6.30
CA VAL A 120 -0.21 15.07 -5.58
C VAL A 120 0.75 15.72 -6.56
N GLU A 121 0.84 17.05 -6.53
CA GLU A 121 1.73 17.81 -7.42
C GLU A 121 3.19 17.33 -7.28
N ARG A 122 3.81 17.03 -8.43
CA ARG A 122 5.22 16.67 -8.57
C ARG A 122 5.93 17.78 -9.32
N THR A 123 7.10 18.16 -8.83
CA THR A 123 8.01 19.07 -9.55
C THR A 123 9.11 18.25 -10.19
N MET A 124 9.24 18.32 -11.51
CA MET A 124 10.21 17.58 -12.32
C MET A 124 11.18 18.53 -12.99
N ASN A 125 12.43 18.10 -13.11
CA ASN A 125 13.43 18.75 -13.94
C ASN A 125 13.26 18.32 -15.40
N ALA A 126 12.84 19.22 -16.29
CA ALA A 126 12.62 18.96 -17.70
C ALA A 126 13.75 19.56 -18.56
N VAL A 127 14.25 18.77 -19.52
CA VAL A 127 15.20 19.23 -20.54
C VAL A 127 14.61 18.93 -21.93
N LEU A 128 14.16 19.97 -22.62
CA LEU A 128 13.69 19.85 -24.02
C LEU A 128 14.90 19.93 -24.96
N THR A 129 15.02 18.96 -25.87
CA THR A 129 16.08 18.89 -26.86
C THR A 129 15.49 18.90 -28.26
N ALA A 130 15.94 19.86 -29.09
CA ALA A 130 15.68 19.85 -30.52
C ALA A 130 16.72 18.96 -31.22
N TYR A 131 16.26 18.03 -32.04
CA TYR A 131 17.09 17.20 -32.91
C TYR A 131 16.92 17.70 -34.34
N VAL A 132 18.03 18.12 -34.94
CA VAL A 132 18.09 18.65 -36.30
C VAL A 132 18.79 17.63 -37.18
N ALA A 133 18.05 17.01 -38.09
CA ALA A 133 18.59 16.04 -39.04
C ALA A 133 18.83 16.70 -40.40
N VAL A 134 20.07 16.64 -40.89
CA VAL A 134 20.50 17.15 -42.20
C VAL A 134 21.23 16.01 -42.92
N GLY A 135 20.62 15.49 -43.99
CA GLY A 135 21.13 14.30 -44.69
C GLY A 135 21.23 13.07 -43.77
N LYS A 136 22.45 12.64 -43.46
CA LYS A 136 22.73 11.49 -42.55
C LYS A 136 23.18 11.92 -41.15
N THR A 137 23.30 13.21 -40.88
CA THR A 137 23.81 13.75 -39.62
C THR A 137 22.66 14.28 -38.77
N VAL A 138 22.70 14.02 -37.45
CA VAL A 138 21.72 14.54 -36.49
C VAL A 138 22.45 15.33 -35.42
N TYR A 139 22.06 16.59 -35.24
CA TYR A 139 22.55 17.48 -34.19
C TYR A 139 21.53 17.58 -33.07
N ALA A 140 21.96 17.52 -31.81
CA ALA A 140 21.11 17.72 -30.64
C ALA A 140 21.42 19.07 -29.98
N ALA A 141 20.39 19.91 -29.86
CA ALA A 141 20.45 21.21 -29.20
C ALA A 141 19.54 21.18 -27.95
N PRO A 142 20.08 20.87 -26.76
CA PRO A 142 19.30 20.92 -25.52
C PRO A 142 19.08 22.38 -25.09
N ALA A 143 17.88 22.69 -24.64
CA ALA A 143 17.59 23.91 -23.91
C ALA A 143 18.16 23.84 -22.48
N GLU A 144 18.23 24.98 -21.81
CA GLU A 144 18.41 25.00 -20.36
C GLU A 144 17.25 24.26 -19.67
N SER A 145 17.56 23.63 -18.54
CA SER A 145 16.56 22.90 -17.77
C SER A 145 15.55 23.84 -17.12
N TYR A 146 14.29 23.40 -17.02
CA TYR A 146 13.24 24.13 -16.31
C TYR A 146 12.37 23.18 -15.48
N GLU A 147 11.64 23.75 -14.52
CA GLU A 147 10.68 22.99 -13.73
C GLU A 147 9.40 22.75 -14.53
N LEU A 148 8.94 21.50 -14.54
CA LEU A 148 7.62 21.10 -14.99
C LEU A 148 6.85 20.57 -13.79
N LYS A 149 5.70 21.18 -13.48
CA LYS A 149 4.86 20.80 -12.34
C LYS A 149 3.62 20.06 -12.84
N VAL A 150 3.43 18.83 -12.39
CA VAL A 150 2.34 17.96 -12.84
C VAL A 150 1.69 17.25 -11.66
N THR A 151 0.36 17.28 -11.60
CA THR A 151 -0.46 16.45 -10.70
C THR A 151 -1.08 15.32 -11.54
N PRO A 152 -0.75 14.04 -11.26
CA PRO A 152 -1.35 12.90 -11.96
C PRO A 152 -2.87 12.83 -11.79
N GLU A 153 -3.54 12.29 -12.79
CA GLU A 153 -4.94 11.89 -12.67
C GLU A 153 -5.05 10.56 -11.92
N ALA A 154 -5.74 10.57 -10.78
CA ALA A 154 -6.12 9.39 -10.03
C ALA A 154 -7.20 9.76 -8.99
N PRO A 155 -8.05 8.82 -8.58
CA PRO A 155 -8.94 9.04 -7.45
C PRO A 155 -8.16 9.31 -6.16
N VAL A 156 -8.75 10.11 -5.27
CA VAL A 156 -8.24 10.29 -3.91
C VAL A 156 -8.62 9.08 -3.08
N ILE A 157 -7.63 8.31 -2.66
CA ILE A 157 -7.78 7.15 -1.78
C ILE A 157 -7.42 7.56 -0.36
N GLU A 158 -8.39 7.45 0.54
CA GLU A 158 -8.22 7.79 1.95
C GLU A 158 -7.52 6.67 2.72
N SER A 159 -6.99 7.00 3.89
CA SER A 159 -6.24 6.05 4.74
C SER A 159 -7.11 4.95 5.35
N ALA A 160 -8.43 5.14 5.43
CA ALA A 160 -9.33 4.16 6.00
C ALA A 160 -10.75 4.26 5.45
N TYR A 161 -11.38 3.09 5.36
CA TYR A 161 -12.79 2.89 5.04
C TYR A 161 -13.43 1.94 6.04
N TYR A 162 -14.73 2.07 6.24
CA TYR A 162 -15.53 1.29 7.18
C TYR A 162 -16.83 0.87 6.52
N ILE A 163 -17.29 -0.35 6.71
CA ILE A 163 -18.70 -0.68 6.46
C ILE A 163 -19.54 -0.22 7.65
N ASN A 164 -20.74 0.26 7.37
CA ASN A 164 -21.70 0.70 8.36
C ASN A 164 -23.12 0.38 7.85
N GLY A 165 -23.87 -0.41 8.62
CA GLY A 165 -25.24 -0.76 8.27
C GLY A 165 -25.76 -1.94 9.08
N SER A 166 -26.78 -2.62 8.56
CA SER A 166 -27.48 -3.65 9.31
C SER A 166 -26.64 -4.89 9.60
N LEU A 167 -25.66 -5.23 8.73
CA LEU A 167 -24.68 -6.31 8.98
C LEU A 167 -23.90 -6.10 10.28
N THR A 168 -23.68 -4.86 10.66
CA THR A 168 -22.84 -4.46 11.78
C THR A 168 -23.62 -3.76 12.88
N TRP A 169 -24.96 -3.84 12.83
CA TRP A 169 -25.85 -3.14 13.76
C TRP A 169 -25.54 -1.63 13.86
N GLU A 170 -25.30 -1.02 12.71
CA GLU A 170 -24.93 0.40 12.57
C GLU A 170 -23.60 0.78 13.24
N GLN A 171 -22.77 -0.20 13.59
CA GLN A 171 -21.39 0.03 14.04
C GLN A 171 -20.43 0.10 12.85
N ASN A 172 -19.39 0.92 12.96
CA ASN A 172 -18.34 0.99 11.94
C ASN A 172 -17.44 -0.24 12.05
N VAL A 173 -17.37 -1.03 10.99
CA VAL A 173 -16.39 -2.13 10.86
C VAL A 173 -15.39 -1.79 9.77
N ALA A 174 -14.14 -1.75 10.16
CA ALA A 174 -13.01 -1.44 9.28
C ALA A 174 -12.89 -2.38 8.07
N LEU A 175 -12.58 -1.81 6.89
CA LEU A 175 -11.93 -2.55 5.80
C LEU A 175 -10.41 -2.36 5.83
N VAL A 176 -9.70 -3.42 5.49
CA VAL A 176 -8.24 -3.57 5.56
C VAL A 176 -7.66 -3.61 4.15
N ASN A 177 -6.67 -2.76 3.85
CA ASN A 177 -5.90 -2.81 2.61
C ASN A 177 -4.53 -3.38 2.90
N THR A 178 -4.06 -4.34 2.09
CA THR A 178 -2.88 -5.14 2.42
C THR A 178 -1.54 -4.77 1.79
N SER A 179 -1.41 -3.55 1.26
CA SER A 179 -0.21 -3.17 0.51
C SER A 179 0.64 -2.09 1.16
N GLY A 180 0.21 -1.50 2.27
CA GLY A 180 0.86 -0.33 2.86
C GLY A 180 0.67 0.97 2.06
N ASP A 181 0.79 0.92 0.73
CA ASP A 181 0.38 1.99 -0.19
C ASP A 181 -0.92 1.62 -0.93
N PRO A 182 -2.05 2.31 -0.64
CA PRO A 182 -3.32 2.08 -1.34
C PRO A 182 -3.27 2.38 -2.84
N TYR A 183 -2.23 3.07 -3.34
CA TYR A 183 -2.05 3.30 -4.77
C TYR A 183 -1.29 2.18 -5.49
N ALA A 184 -0.61 1.29 -4.74
CA ALA A 184 0.04 0.10 -5.30
C ALA A 184 -0.95 -1.08 -5.40
N ASN A 185 -1.83 -1.21 -4.42
CA ASN A 185 -3.00 -2.08 -4.47
C ASN A 185 -4.15 -1.35 -3.78
N SER A 186 -5.21 -1.06 -4.50
CA SER A 186 -6.32 -0.23 -4.01
C SER A 186 -7.47 -1.03 -3.42
N VAL A 187 -7.26 -2.33 -3.19
CA VAL A 187 -8.27 -3.23 -2.65
C VAL A 187 -8.28 -3.19 -1.12
N PHE A 188 -9.43 -2.87 -0.54
CA PHE A 188 -9.69 -3.01 0.89
C PHE A 188 -10.70 -4.13 1.11
N THR A 189 -10.50 -4.97 2.13
CA THR A 189 -11.36 -6.12 2.40
C THR A 189 -11.76 -6.22 3.87
N THR A 190 -12.90 -6.81 4.15
CA THR A 190 -13.32 -7.17 5.51
C THR A 190 -14.23 -8.40 5.45
N THR A 191 -14.30 -9.15 6.54
CA THR A 191 -15.24 -10.26 6.68
C THR A 191 -16.11 -10.02 7.88
N VAL A 192 -17.43 -10.00 7.68
CA VAL A 192 -18.40 -9.79 8.75
C VAL A 192 -19.41 -10.92 8.82
N PRO A 193 -19.94 -11.24 10.01
CA PRO A 193 -21.05 -12.18 10.14
C PRO A 193 -22.24 -11.79 9.27
N ALA A 194 -23.01 -12.80 8.86
CA ALA A 194 -24.32 -12.57 8.27
C ALA A 194 -25.25 -11.90 9.29
N LEU A 195 -26.16 -11.05 8.81
CA LEU A 195 -27.23 -10.53 9.65
C LEU A 195 -28.21 -11.66 9.96
N VAL A 196 -28.19 -12.15 11.20
CA VAL A 196 -29.09 -13.19 11.66
C VAL A 196 -29.83 -12.69 12.90
N THR A 197 -31.16 -12.67 12.83
CA THR A 197 -32.02 -12.21 13.94
C THR A 197 -32.80 -13.34 14.60
N ASP A 198 -32.83 -14.51 13.97
CA ASP A 198 -33.55 -15.70 14.42
C ASP A 198 -32.93 -16.96 13.79
N ASN A 199 -33.55 -18.12 14.00
CA ASN A 199 -33.05 -19.41 13.54
C ASN A 199 -33.36 -19.74 12.06
N THR A 200 -33.84 -18.78 11.26
CA THR A 200 -34.30 -19.02 9.87
C THR A 200 -33.27 -18.66 8.80
N GLY A 201 -32.02 -18.38 9.20
CA GLY A 201 -30.93 -18.03 8.29
C GLY A 201 -30.64 -16.53 8.23
N ALA A 202 -29.76 -16.15 7.31
CA ALA A 202 -29.38 -14.77 7.09
C ALA A 202 -30.57 -13.96 6.53
N LYS A 203 -30.77 -12.76 7.06
CA LYS A 203 -31.77 -11.78 6.61
C LYS A 203 -31.18 -10.85 5.56
N ASP A 204 -32.05 -10.17 4.85
CA ASP A 204 -31.66 -9.08 3.96
C ASP A 204 -30.89 -8.02 4.77
N ALA A 205 -29.72 -7.65 4.27
CA ALA A 205 -28.85 -6.69 4.90
C ALA A 205 -28.50 -5.54 3.96
N TYR A 206 -28.24 -4.36 4.54
CA TYR A 206 -27.98 -3.13 3.82
C TYR A 206 -26.84 -2.40 4.51
N PHE A 207 -25.85 -1.92 3.77
CA PHE A 207 -24.75 -1.16 4.34
C PHE A 207 -24.20 -0.09 3.38
N LEU A 208 -23.58 0.93 3.95
CA LEU A 208 -22.77 1.90 3.24
C LEU A 208 -21.31 1.71 3.62
N ILE A 209 -20.42 2.18 2.76
CA ILE A 209 -19.01 2.35 3.10
C ILE A 209 -18.82 3.80 3.54
N LYS A 210 -18.19 4.02 4.69
CA LYS A 210 -17.81 5.34 5.21
C LYS A 210 -16.32 5.54 5.02
N SER A 211 -15.92 6.69 4.49
CA SER A 211 -14.52 7.10 4.47
C SER A 211 -14.11 7.73 5.81
N ASN A 212 -12.81 7.84 6.06
CA ASN A 212 -12.28 8.47 7.26
C ASN A 212 -12.68 9.96 7.37
N SER A 213 -12.85 10.64 6.24
CA SER A 213 -13.36 12.01 6.18
C SER A 213 -14.90 12.10 6.33
N GLY A 214 -15.59 10.99 6.62
CA GLY A 214 -17.03 10.94 6.83
C GLY A 214 -17.87 10.87 5.56
N LYS A 215 -17.27 10.70 4.38
CA LYS A 215 -18.04 10.56 3.14
C LYS A 215 -18.67 9.17 3.07
N SER A 216 -19.83 9.08 2.42
CA SER A 216 -20.51 7.81 2.21
C SER A 216 -20.33 7.35 0.76
N LEU A 217 -20.03 6.06 0.61
CA LEU A 217 -20.01 5.35 -0.65
C LEU A 217 -21.02 4.21 -0.60
N GLY A 218 -21.62 3.93 -1.74
CA GLY A 218 -22.64 2.90 -1.90
C GLY A 218 -22.80 2.55 -3.37
N ALA A 219 -23.81 1.76 -3.68
CA ALA A 219 -24.09 1.36 -5.04
C ALA A 219 -24.74 2.49 -5.84
N VAL A 220 -24.52 2.44 -7.16
CA VAL A 220 -25.23 3.29 -8.14
C VAL A 220 -26.73 3.00 -8.11
N ASP A 221 -27.09 1.72 -8.19
CA ASP A 221 -28.48 1.29 -8.37
C ASP A 221 -29.19 1.05 -7.03
N ALA A 222 -30.44 1.50 -6.93
CA ALA A 222 -31.25 1.34 -5.70
C ALA A 222 -31.61 -0.13 -5.40
N ASP A 223 -31.71 -0.97 -6.42
CA ASP A 223 -32.04 -2.40 -6.32
C ASP A 223 -30.79 -3.30 -6.53
N ASN A 224 -29.63 -2.86 -6.02
CA ASN A 224 -28.37 -3.59 -6.18
C ASN A 224 -28.33 -4.85 -5.30
N ASP A 225 -28.41 -6.05 -5.88
CA ASP A 225 -28.17 -7.32 -5.16
C ASP A 225 -27.14 -8.20 -5.87
N ALA A 226 -26.45 -7.60 -6.85
CA ALA A 226 -25.36 -8.27 -7.54
C ALA A 226 -24.16 -8.44 -6.59
N PRO A 227 -23.43 -9.57 -6.69
CA PRO A 227 -22.25 -9.81 -5.88
C PRO A 227 -21.09 -8.87 -6.22
N GLU A 228 -21.20 -8.07 -7.28
CA GLU A 228 -20.23 -7.06 -7.68
C GLU A 228 -20.94 -5.87 -8.33
N GLY A 229 -20.32 -4.70 -8.24
CA GLY A 229 -20.89 -3.48 -8.81
C GLY A 229 -20.00 -2.26 -8.65
N ASN A 230 -20.49 -1.13 -9.17
CA ASN A 230 -19.78 0.15 -9.09
C ASN A 230 -20.15 0.90 -7.81
N LEU A 231 -19.14 1.53 -7.21
CA LEU A 231 -19.26 2.44 -6.08
C LEU A 231 -19.39 3.88 -6.57
N ILE A 232 -20.28 4.63 -5.92
CA ILE A 232 -20.38 6.07 -6.08
C ILE A 232 -20.07 6.78 -4.77
N LEU A 233 -19.33 7.87 -4.88
CA LEU A 233 -19.14 8.83 -3.80
C LEU A 233 -20.23 9.90 -3.92
N SER A 234 -21.29 9.79 -3.12
CA SER A 234 -22.39 10.76 -3.13
C SER A 234 -23.11 10.79 -1.78
N GLU A 235 -23.63 11.97 -1.40
CA GLU A 235 -24.60 12.07 -0.30
C GLU A 235 -25.88 11.27 -0.59
N THR A 236 -26.15 10.96 -1.86
CA THR A 236 -27.29 10.15 -2.33
C THR A 236 -26.91 8.71 -2.65
N ALA A 237 -25.74 8.22 -2.20
CA ALA A 237 -25.34 6.84 -2.47
C ALA A 237 -26.36 5.84 -1.90
N ASN A 238 -26.77 4.86 -2.71
CA ASN A 238 -27.71 3.83 -2.26
C ASN A 238 -26.97 2.81 -1.40
N PRO A 239 -27.56 2.35 -0.28
CA PRO A 239 -26.99 1.23 0.49
C PRO A 239 -26.80 0.00 -0.39
N ILE A 240 -25.67 -0.68 -0.19
CA ILE A 240 -25.39 -1.95 -0.84
C ILE A 240 -26.28 -3.01 -0.20
N LYS A 241 -27.10 -3.72 -0.98
CA LYS A 241 -27.97 -4.79 -0.46
C LYS A 241 -27.30 -6.16 -0.61
N ILE A 242 -27.52 -6.99 0.40
CA ILE A 242 -27.22 -8.42 0.38
C ILE A 242 -28.50 -9.16 0.73
N SER A 243 -29.09 -9.87 -0.24
CA SER A 243 -30.25 -10.72 0.06
C SER A 243 -29.90 -11.83 1.04
N GLY A 244 -30.88 -12.16 1.89
CA GLY A 244 -30.82 -13.25 2.85
C GLY A 244 -30.57 -14.62 2.21
N GLY A 245 -30.36 -15.65 3.05
CA GLY A 245 -30.02 -16.99 2.59
C GLY A 245 -29.43 -17.87 3.69
N ASP A 246 -28.69 -18.90 3.29
CA ASP A 246 -28.13 -19.93 4.16
C ASP A 246 -26.67 -19.67 4.59
N TYR A 247 -26.07 -18.55 4.17
CA TYR A 247 -24.69 -18.17 4.51
C TYR A 247 -24.52 -17.70 5.96
N LYS A 248 -23.30 -17.84 6.49
CA LYS A 248 -22.96 -17.45 7.87
C LYS A 248 -22.07 -16.21 7.98
N SER A 249 -21.29 -15.91 6.95
CA SER A 249 -20.52 -14.66 6.88
C SER A 249 -20.36 -14.18 5.44
N VAL A 250 -19.89 -12.94 5.31
CA VAL A 250 -19.70 -12.26 4.03
C VAL A 250 -18.33 -11.62 4.03
N ARG A 251 -17.53 -11.89 2.99
CA ARG A 251 -16.33 -11.11 2.67
C ARG A 251 -16.71 -9.99 1.71
N ILE A 252 -16.38 -8.76 2.10
CA ILE A 252 -16.64 -7.55 1.33
C ILE A 252 -15.29 -7.00 0.89
N SER A 253 -15.16 -6.69 -0.41
CA SER A 253 -13.98 -6.06 -1.00
C SER A 253 -14.39 -4.79 -1.73
N ILE A 254 -13.59 -3.74 -1.65
CA ILE A 254 -13.75 -2.50 -2.43
C ILE A 254 -12.43 -2.19 -3.12
N ASN A 255 -12.47 -1.78 -4.40
CA ASN A 255 -11.32 -1.28 -5.13
C ASN A 255 -11.50 0.22 -5.34
N MET A 256 -10.69 1.02 -4.65
CA MET A 256 -10.82 2.48 -4.69
C MET A 256 -10.20 3.13 -5.93
N MET A 257 -9.37 2.41 -6.68
CA MET A 257 -8.86 2.89 -7.97
C MET A 257 -9.92 2.70 -9.06
N GLU A 258 -10.54 1.53 -9.09
CA GLU A 258 -11.58 1.19 -10.08
C GLU A 258 -12.96 1.71 -9.69
N GLY A 259 -13.18 2.05 -8.42
CA GLY A 259 -14.47 2.46 -7.89
C GLY A 259 -15.47 1.31 -7.90
N THR A 260 -15.07 0.12 -7.45
CA THR A 260 -15.92 -1.10 -7.48
C THR A 260 -16.01 -1.78 -6.12
N TYR A 261 -17.03 -2.62 -5.94
CA TYR A 261 -17.17 -3.52 -4.78
C TYR A 261 -17.42 -4.97 -5.22
N LYS A 262 -17.10 -5.91 -4.33
CA LYS A 262 -17.36 -7.34 -4.45
C LYS A 262 -17.80 -7.95 -3.11
N ILE A 263 -18.74 -8.89 -3.16
CA ILE A 263 -19.39 -9.57 -2.03
C ILE A 263 -19.27 -11.08 -2.24
N GLU A 264 -18.73 -11.77 -1.25
CA GLU A 264 -18.57 -13.23 -1.26
C GLU A 264 -19.24 -13.83 -0.02
N LYS A 265 -20.35 -14.55 -0.21
CA LYS A 265 -21.09 -15.25 0.84
C LYS A 265 -20.40 -16.58 1.16
N THR A 266 -20.24 -16.92 2.45
CA THR A 266 -19.63 -18.20 2.88
C THR A 266 -20.42 -18.87 4.00
N MET A 267 -20.30 -20.20 4.08
CA MET A 267 -20.88 -21.04 5.14
C MET A 267 -20.03 -21.08 6.41
N ASP A 268 -18.82 -20.52 6.37
CA ASP A 268 -17.94 -20.42 7.53
C ASP A 268 -18.30 -19.20 8.38
N ALA A 269 -18.39 -19.41 9.70
CA ALA A 269 -18.46 -18.34 10.69
C ALA A 269 -17.16 -18.34 11.48
N PRO A 270 -16.12 -17.61 11.04
CA PRO A 270 -14.88 -17.49 11.80
C PRO A 270 -15.06 -16.54 12.99
N HIS A 271 -16.24 -16.52 13.63
CA HIS A 271 -16.56 -15.61 14.71
C HIS A 271 -17.19 -16.32 15.91
N LEU A 272 -16.84 -15.84 17.10
CA LEU A 272 -17.46 -16.23 18.37
C LEU A 272 -17.87 -14.96 19.11
N TRP A 273 -19.15 -14.84 19.47
CA TRP A 273 -19.67 -13.67 20.16
C TRP A 273 -19.41 -13.78 21.65
N ILE A 274 -19.23 -12.64 22.32
CA ILE A 274 -18.95 -12.57 23.76
C ILE A 274 -20.10 -11.88 24.50
N PRO A 275 -21.32 -12.45 24.59
CA PRO A 275 -22.38 -11.81 25.36
C PRO A 275 -22.06 -11.81 26.86
N GLY A 276 -22.06 -10.62 27.48
CA GLY A 276 -22.05 -10.48 28.94
C GLY A 276 -22.60 -9.15 29.47
N ASN A 277 -22.23 -8.82 30.70
CA ASN A 277 -22.60 -7.60 31.41
C ASN A 277 -22.36 -6.32 30.61
N HIS A 278 -21.28 -6.25 29.82
CA HIS A 278 -20.81 -5.05 29.12
C HIS A 278 -21.77 -4.53 28.04
N GLN A 279 -22.75 -5.34 27.68
CA GLN A 279 -23.76 -5.04 26.67
C GLN A 279 -25.18 -5.41 27.14
N GLU A 280 -25.37 -5.67 28.44
CA GLU A 280 -26.66 -6.06 29.05
C GLU A 280 -27.22 -7.42 28.58
N TRP A 281 -26.35 -8.41 28.32
CA TRP A 281 -26.77 -9.78 27.94
C TRP A 281 -27.64 -9.88 26.66
N LYS A 282 -27.48 -8.95 25.72
CA LYS A 282 -28.01 -8.92 24.33
C LYS A 282 -26.98 -9.41 23.29
N PRO A 283 -26.95 -10.71 22.93
CA PRO A 283 -25.90 -11.25 22.04
C PRO A 283 -25.78 -10.59 20.67
N SER A 284 -26.85 -9.96 20.18
CA SER A 284 -26.83 -9.19 18.93
C SER A 284 -25.94 -7.96 18.97
N GLN A 285 -25.62 -7.46 20.15
CA GLN A 285 -24.73 -6.31 20.38
C GLN A 285 -23.35 -6.74 20.93
N ALA A 286 -23.10 -8.05 21.02
CA ALA A 286 -21.85 -8.56 21.58
C ALA A 286 -20.68 -8.37 20.61
N PRO A 287 -19.48 -8.03 21.13
CA PRO A 287 -18.26 -8.07 20.35
C PRO A 287 -17.93 -9.52 19.95
N THR A 288 -17.05 -9.68 18.96
CA THR A 288 -16.65 -10.98 18.42
C THR A 288 -15.15 -11.26 18.58
N LEU A 289 -14.82 -12.53 18.76
CA LEU A 289 -13.49 -13.09 18.52
C LEU A 289 -13.45 -13.62 17.08
N TYR A 290 -12.30 -13.50 16.41
CA TYR A 290 -12.07 -14.00 15.06
C TYR A 290 -11.23 -15.28 15.07
N LYS A 291 -11.55 -16.25 14.22
CA LYS A 291 -10.74 -17.45 13.96
C LYS A 291 -10.02 -17.32 12.63
N PRO A 292 -8.69 -17.05 12.63
CA PRO A 292 -7.90 -17.01 11.41
C PRO A 292 -7.95 -18.33 10.64
N GLU A 293 -7.84 -18.25 9.32
CA GLU A 293 -7.72 -19.43 8.46
C GLU A 293 -6.52 -20.29 8.89
N GLY A 294 -6.70 -21.61 8.92
CA GLY A 294 -5.67 -22.55 9.37
C GLY A 294 -5.41 -22.58 10.88
N ASN A 295 -6.15 -21.81 11.69
CA ASN A 295 -6.07 -21.83 13.14
C ASN A 295 -7.32 -22.48 13.78
N ASN A 296 -7.12 -23.17 14.91
CA ASN A 296 -8.19 -23.82 15.68
C ASN A 296 -8.72 -22.93 16.82
N ALA A 297 -8.05 -21.81 17.11
CA ALA A 297 -8.42 -20.88 18.16
C ALA A 297 -9.01 -19.58 17.61
N TYR A 298 -10.10 -19.15 18.23
CA TYR A 298 -10.64 -17.80 18.13
C TYR A 298 -9.83 -16.87 19.02
N TRP A 299 -9.62 -15.63 18.59
CA TRP A 299 -9.00 -14.60 19.41
C TRP A 299 -9.59 -13.22 19.17
N GLY A 300 -9.38 -12.31 20.11
CA GLY A 300 -9.77 -10.90 19.97
C GLY A 300 -9.42 -10.12 21.23
N MET A 301 -9.58 -8.80 21.17
CA MET A 301 -9.52 -7.94 22.35
C MET A 301 -10.90 -7.35 22.65
N SER A 302 -11.27 -7.26 23.91
CA SER A 302 -12.61 -6.79 24.30
C SER A 302 -12.61 -6.06 25.64
N GLU A 303 -13.45 -5.04 25.75
CA GLU A 303 -13.79 -4.40 27.03
C GLU A 303 -14.85 -5.24 27.75
N LEU A 304 -14.53 -5.74 28.95
CA LEU A 304 -15.41 -6.59 29.76
C LEU A 304 -15.60 -6.00 31.17
N ASN A 305 -16.69 -6.36 31.85
CA ASN A 305 -17.05 -5.90 33.20
C ASN A 305 -17.92 -6.91 33.98
N GLY A 306 -17.33 -8.04 34.37
CA GLY A 306 -17.99 -9.09 35.13
C GLY A 306 -18.37 -10.28 34.24
N GLY A 307 -19.57 -10.82 34.45
CA GLY A 307 -20.04 -12.06 33.83
C GLY A 307 -20.20 -11.99 32.30
N PHE A 308 -19.78 -13.03 31.60
CA PHE A 308 -19.99 -13.25 30.16
C PHE A 308 -20.00 -14.73 29.80
N LYS A 309 -20.42 -15.04 28.58
CA LYS A 309 -20.34 -16.35 27.92
C LYS A 309 -19.85 -16.18 26.49
N PHE A 310 -19.70 -17.28 25.78
CA PHE A 310 -19.51 -17.27 24.33
C PHE A 310 -20.69 -17.91 23.59
N THR A 311 -21.01 -17.43 22.39
CA THR A 311 -22.00 -18.04 21.50
C THR A 311 -21.45 -18.12 20.06
N ALA A 312 -21.81 -19.16 19.32
CA ALA A 312 -21.45 -19.31 17.90
C ALA A 312 -22.35 -18.50 16.95
N GLN A 313 -23.27 -17.70 17.52
CA GLN A 313 -24.25 -16.90 16.80
C GLN A 313 -24.64 -15.65 17.61
N PRO A 314 -25.18 -14.59 16.97
CA PRO A 314 -25.56 -13.32 17.63
C PRO A 314 -26.89 -13.40 18.39
N TYR A 315 -27.25 -14.57 18.93
CA TYR A 315 -28.46 -14.81 19.73
C TYR A 315 -28.26 -16.01 20.66
N TRP A 316 -29.10 -16.12 21.70
CA TRP A 316 -29.06 -17.27 22.59
C TRP A 316 -29.54 -18.53 21.88
N PRO A 317 -28.81 -19.65 21.96
CA PRO A 317 -29.29 -20.91 21.41
C PRO A 317 -30.51 -21.41 22.21
N ASP A 318 -31.50 -21.97 21.52
CA ASP A 318 -32.75 -22.47 22.12
C ASP A 318 -32.78 -24.00 22.28
N GLY A 319 -31.62 -24.66 22.13
CA GLY A 319 -31.46 -26.12 22.23
C GLY A 319 -32.09 -26.93 21.09
N SER A 320 -33.02 -26.37 20.32
CA SER A 320 -33.71 -27.05 19.22
C SER A 320 -32.87 -27.12 17.94
N ASN A 321 -31.94 -26.17 17.76
CA ASN A 321 -31.08 -26.04 16.59
C ASN A 321 -29.60 -26.41 16.83
N GLY A 322 -29.29 -27.17 17.88
CA GLY A 322 -27.95 -27.71 18.12
C GLY A 322 -26.87 -26.66 18.49
N GLY A 323 -27.25 -25.42 18.78
CA GLY A 323 -26.34 -24.40 19.29
C GLY A 323 -26.07 -24.55 20.79
N LEU A 324 -24.83 -24.27 21.21
CA LEU A 324 -24.42 -24.21 22.61
C LEU A 324 -24.00 -22.79 22.96
N ASP A 325 -24.36 -22.34 24.17
CA ASP A 325 -23.67 -21.24 24.83
C ASP A 325 -22.55 -21.83 25.71
N TYR A 326 -21.39 -21.21 25.66
CA TYR A 326 -20.19 -21.72 26.31
C TYR A 326 -19.92 -20.92 27.58
N GLY A 327 -20.40 -21.44 28.71
CA GLY A 327 -20.16 -20.90 30.05
C GLY A 327 -18.92 -21.51 30.72
N TYR A 328 -18.72 -21.19 32.00
CA TYR A 328 -17.53 -21.59 32.77
C TYR A 328 -17.29 -23.11 32.75
N ASP A 329 -18.35 -23.91 32.93
CA ASP A 329 -18.27 -25.37 33.05
C ASP A 329 -18.07 -26.09 31.70
N TYR A 330 -18.26 -25.39 30.57
CA TYR A 330 -17.99 -25.97 29.25
C TYR A 330 -16.49 -26.20 29.01
N PHE A 331 -15.66 -25.26 29.47
CA PHE A 331 -14.22 -25.27 29.29
C PHE A 331 -13.56 -26.17 30.36
N THR A 332 -12.70 -27.09 29.97
CA THR A 332 -11.97 -27.97 30.90
C THR A 332 -10.68 -27.31 31.40
N SER A 333 -10.10 -26.41 30.60
CA SER A 333 -8.92 -25.62 30.95
C SER A 333 -9.21 -24.13 30.77
N LYS A 334 -8.87 -23.32 31.77
CA LYS A 334 -9.13 -21.89 31.78
C LYS A 334 -8.01 -21.12 32.46
N GLU A 335 -7.64 -19.96 31.93
CA GLU A 335 -6.63 -19.08 32.51
C GLU A 335 -7.13 -17.63 32.62
N GLY A 336 -6.86 -17.00 33.76
CA GLY A 336 -7.20 -15.59 33.99
C GLY A 336 -8.68 -15.27 34.28
N MET A 337 -9.58 -16.26 34.32
CA MET A 337 -11.03 -16.06 34.50
C MET A 337 -11.57 -16.80 35.73
N THR A 338 -12.66 -16.29 36.32
CA THR A 338 -13.34 -16.92 37.48
C THR A 338 -14.77 -17.38 37.15
N ASN A 339 -15.36 -18.23 38.00
CA ASN A 339 -16.75 -18.68 37.89
C ASN A 339 -17.69 -17.71 38.62
N ASP A 340 -18.74 -17.27 37.94
CA ASP A 340 -19.85 -16.53 38.52
C ASP A 340 -21.18 -17.15 38.08
N GLY A 341 -21.70 -18.09 38.88
CA GLY A 341 -22.98 -18.74 38.61
C GLY A 341 -23.05 -19.52 37.28
N GLY A 342 -21.92 -20.07 36.81
CA GLY A 342 -21.81 -20.75 35.52
C GLY A 342 -21.38 -19.84 34.36
N ASN A 343 -21.24 -18.54 34.61
CA ASN A 343 -20.63 -17.59 33.68
C ASN A 343 -19.12 -17.53 33.88
N LEU A 344 -18.39 -17.18 32.81
CA LEU A 344 -17.03 -16.69 32.94
C LEU A 344 -17.09 -15.27 33.49
N SER A 345 -16.15 -14.87 34.35
CA SER A 345 -16.15 -13.53 34.95
C SER A 345 -14.75 -12.95 35.03
N LEU A 346 -14.65 -11.66 34.71
CA LEU A 346 -13.43 -10.85 34.74
C LEU A 346 -13.75 -9.47 35.38
N PRO A 347 -12.80 -8.82 36.07
CA PRO A 347 -12.92 -7.43 36.47
C PRO A 347 -13.18 -6.49 35.28
N GLN A 348 -13.47 -5.22 35.58
CA GLN A 348 -13.57 -4.22 34.53
C GLN A 348 -12.19 -3.97 33.90
N GLY A 349 -12.06 -4.15 32.59
CA GLY A 349 -10.81 -3.96 31.88
C GLY A 349 -10.88 -4.30 30.38
N ILE A 350 -9.76 -4.13 29.69
CA ILE A 350 -9.58 -4.57 28.29
C ILE A 350 -8.79 -5.87 28.33
N TYR A 351 -9.26 -6.91 27.66
CA TYR A 351 -8.67 -8.24 27.71
C TYR A 351 -8.32 -8.75 26.32
N TYR A 352 -7.13 -9.34 26.16
CA TYR A 352 -6.83 -10.26 25.07
C TYR A 352 -7.40 -11.64 25.43
N ILE A 353 -8.22 -12.21 24.56
CA ILE A 353 -8.98 -13.44 24.80
C ILE A 353 -8.64 -14.46 23.73
N VAL A 354 -8.43 -15.71 24.13
CA VAL A 354 -8.25 -16.87 23.23
C VAL A 354 -9.24 -17.95 23.62
N VAL A 355 -9.92 -18.53 22.64
CA VAL A 355 -10.87 -19.64 22.84
C VAL A 355 -10.62 -20.73 21.81
N ASN A 356 -10.43 -21.95 22.28
CA ASN A 356 -10.40 -23.14 21.44
C ASN A 356 -11.53 -24.08 21.89
N LEU A 357 -12.55 -24.23 21.04
CA LEU A 357 -13.73 -25.03 21.36
C LEU A 357 -13.46 -26.53 21.30
N ASP A 358 -12.54 -26.97 20.45
CA ASP A 358 -12.16 -28.38 20.30
C ASP A 358 -11.39 -28.86 21.54
N ASP A 359 -10.43 -28.06 22.00
CA ASP A 359 -9.64 -28.33 23.21
C ASP A 359 -10.36 -27.95 24.50
N LYS A 360 -11.54 -27.31 24.40
CA LYS A 360 -12.30 -26.76 25.52
C LYS A 360 -11.43 -25.86 26.42
N TYR A 361 -10.65 -25.00 25.78
CA TYR A 361 -9.73 -24.07 26.40
C TYR A 361 -10.19 -22.61 26.23
N ALA A 362 -10.07 -21.80 27.29
CA ALA A 362 -10.27 -20.36 27.22
C ALA A 362 -9.25 -19.61 28.10
N SER A 363 -8.67 -18.53 27.60
CA SER A 363 -7.78 -17.68 28.40
C SER A 363 -8.09 -16.20 28.21
N ALA A 364 -7.86 -15.41 29.26
CA ALA A 364 -7.86 -13.96 29.19
C ALA A 364 -6.61 -13.38 29.84
N THR A 365 -5.98 -12.43 29.16
CA THR A 365 -4.88 -11.61 29.69
C THR A 365 -5.35 -10.15 29.70
N GLU A 366 -5.31 -9.51 30.87
CA GLU A 366 -5.63 -8.08 30.99
C GLU A 366 -4.56 -7.25 30.26
N ILE A 367 -5.00 -6.31 29.43
CA ILE A 367 -4.16 -5.35 28.72
C ILE A 367 -4.17 -4.05 29.52
N THR A 368 -3.06 -3.80 30.21
CA THR A 368 -2.82 -2.57 30.99
C THR A 368 -1.94 -1.57 30.26
N SER A 369 -1.12 -2.03 29.32
CA SER A 369 -0.33 -1.21 28.41
C SER A 369 -0.05 -1.96 27.10
N MET A 370 0.44 -1.23 26.09
CA MET A 370 0.90 -1.80 24.84
C MET A 370 2.06 -0.97 24.29
N ASP A 371 3.03 -1.61 23.65
CA ASP A 371 4.12 -0.91 22.97
C ASP A 371 4.32 -1.41 21.53
N ILE A 372 4.91 -0.53 20.70
CA ILE A 372 5.43 -0.87 19.37
C ILE A 372 6.95 -0.98 19.48
N ILE A 373 7.50 -2.12 19.06
CA ILE A 373 8.90 -2.45 19.29
C ILE A 373 9.52 -3.14 18.07
N GLY A 374 10.77 -2.81 17.76
CA GLY A 374 11.54 -3.44 16.70
C GLY A 374 12.54 -2.48 16.05
N THR A 375 13.30 -2.97 15.07
CA THR A 375 14.31 -2.16 14.36
C THR A 375 13.70 -0.94 13.67
N ALA A 376 12.44 -1.02 13.22
CA ALA A 376 11.71 0.11 12.66
C ALA A 376 11.38 1.21 13.69
N THR A 377 11.44 0.91 15.00
CA THR A 377 11.19 1.85 16.10
C THR A 377 12.40 2.11 16.99
N GLY A 378 13.60 1.68 16.59
CA GLY A 378 14.84 1.95 17.33
C GLY A 378 15.45 0.75 18.06
N GLY A 379 14.87 -0.46 17.91
CA GLY A 379 15.44 -1.72 18.40
C GLY A 379 14.45 -2.60 19.17
N TRP A 380 14.94 -3.74 19.67
CA TRP A 380 14.15 -4.75 20.39
C TRP A 380 14.28 -4.69 21.92
N GLU A 381 14.98 -3.68 22.45
CA GLU A 381 15.20 -3.53 23.90
C GLU A 381 14.07 -2.75 24.56
N ASN A 382 13.74 -1.56 24.03
CA ASN A 382 12.73 -0.66 24.59
C ASN A 382 11.69 -0.33 23.53
N GLY A 383 10.44 -0.70 23.79
CA GLY A 383 9.31 -0.34 22.93
C GLY A 383 8.88 1.12 23.15
N LYS A 384 8.14 1.65 22.19
CA LYS A 384 7.47 2.94 22.30
C LYS A 384 6.02 2.69 22.74
N GLU A 385 5.63 3.25 23.87
CA GLU A 385 4.31 3.03 24.47
C GLU A 385 3.17 3.62 23.63
N LEU A 386 2.05 2.89 23.55
CA LEU A 386 0.80 3.32 22.94
C LEU A 386 -0.19 3.70 24.04
N THR A 387 -0.98 4.75 23.80
CA THR A 387 -2.06 5.19 24.69
C THR A 387 -3.40 4.68 24.19
N TYR A 388 -4.28 4.22 25.09
CA TYR A 388 -5.63 3.82 24.72
C TYR A 388 -6.52 5.02 24.45
N ASP A 389 -7.11 5.08 23.25
CA ASP A 389 -8.18 6.00 22.88
C ASP A 389 -9.54 5.31 23.05
N ALA A 390 -10.27 5.70 24.10
CA ALA A 390 -11.59 5.14 24.40
C ALA A 390 -12.70 5.58 23.43
N THR A 391 -12.49 6.65 22.66
CA THR A 391 -13.44 7.12 21.64
C THR A 391 -13.33 6.26 20.40
N GLU A 392 -12.10 6.02 19.94
CA GLU A 392 -11.83 5.20 18.76
C GLU A 392 -11.68 3.70 19.06
N LYS A 393 -11.63 3.33 20.34
CA LYS A 393 -11.41 1.95 20.81
C LYS A 393 -10.14 1.35 20.21
N CYS A 394 -9.04 2.09 20.27
CA CYS A 394 -7.74 1.66 19.74
C CYS A 394 -6.57 2.13 20.62
N TRP A 395 -5.43 1.44 20.50
CA TRP A 395 -4.16 1.86 21.06
C TRP A 395 -3.44 2.72 20.02
N THR A 396 -2.99 3.91 20.40
CA THR A 396 -2.45 4.90 19.46
C THR A 396 -1.15 5.53 19.93
N ALA A 397 -0.27 5.83 18.99
CA ALA A 397 0.96 6.59 19.22
C ALA A 397 1.35 7.37 17.97
N LYS A 398 2.01 8.51 18.15
CA LYS A 398 2.72 9.20 17.07
C LYS A 398 4.20 8.91 17.19
N THR A 399 4.80 8.39 16.14
CA THR A 399 6.22 8.07 16.18
C THR A 399 6.90 8.05 14.83
N GLU A 400 8.19 8.37 14.85
CA GLU A 400 9.08 8.14 13.71
C GLU A 400 9.33 6.62 13.55
N MET A 401 9.11 6.15 12.33
CA MET A 401 9.38 4.80 11.87
C MET A 401 10.48 4.84 10.81
N THR A 402 11.36 3.85 10.79
CA THR A 402 12.35 3.63 9.73
C THR A 402 12.09 2.33 8.99
N VAL A 403 12.73 2.14 7.83
CA VAL A 403 12.81 0.82 7.18
C VAL A 403 13.36 -0.21 8.18
N GLY A 404 12.67 -1.33 8.33
CA GLY A 404 13.01 -2.34 9.34
C GLY A 404 11.84 -3.25 9.66
N GLU A 405 11.84 -3.79 10.87
CA GLU A 405 10.83 -4.73 11.35
C GLU A 405 10.29 -4.29 12.71
N PHE A 406 9.04 -4.64 13.02
CA PHE A 406 8.42 -4.37 14.31
C PHE A 406 7.34 -5.38 14.69
N LYS A 407 6.93 -5.32 15.96
CA LYS A 407 5.75 -5.98 16.53
C LYS A 407 5.00 -5.01 17.44
N LEU A 408 3.75 -5.34 17.74
CA LEU A 408 3.06 -4.79 18.90
C LEU A 408 3.12 -5.79 20.04
N ARG A 409 3.39 -5.34 21.26
CA ARG A 409 3.55 -6.23 22.41
C ARG A 409 2.68 -5.77 23.57
N VAL A 410 1.96 -6.74 24.13
CA VAL A 410 1.02 -6.52 25.22
C VAL A 410 1.76 -6.39 26.54
N ASN A 411 1.32 -5.45 27.36
CA ASN A 411 1.88 -5.13 28.68
C ASN A 411 3.38 -4.77 28.65
N SER A 412 3.87 -4.28 27.51
CA SER A 412 5.27 -3.88 27.30
C SER A 412 6.30 -4.92 27.76
N SER A 413 5.93 -6.21 27.73
CA SER A 413 6.73 -7.32 28.23
C SER A 413 6.53 -8.57 27.39
N TRP A 414 7.62 -9.29 27.14
CA TRP A 414 7.57 -10.60 26.50
C TRP A 414 7.01 -11.69 27.43
N ASP A 415 7.06 -11.45 28.75
CA ASP A 415 6.56 -12.40 29.76
C ASP A 415 5.03 -12.54 29.71
N SER A 416 4.32 -11.56 29.13
CA SER A 416 2.89 -11.70 28.87
C SER A 416 2.60 -12.83 27.87
N GLY A 417 3.59 -13.22 27.06
CA GLY A 417 3.45 -14.19 25.99
C GLY A 417 2.63 -13.69 24.79
N VAL A 418 2.17 -12.43 24.79
CA VAL A 418 1.27 -11.90 23.76
C VAL A 418 1.94 -10.76 22.99
N SER A 419 2.18 -11.02 21.71
CA SER A 419 2.66 -10.01 20.75
C SER A 419 2.04 -10.26 19.38
N PHE A 420 1.82 -9.19 18.62
CA PHE A 420 1.24 -9.22 17.29
C PHE A 420 2.34 -8.98 16.26
N GLY A 421 2.50 -9.97 15.38
CA GLY A 421 3.44 -9.96 14.27
C GLY A 421 2.74 -10.27 12.94
N GLY A 422 3.50 -10.69 11.93
CA GLY A 422 2.96 -11.07 10.62
C GLY A 422 3.05 -9.94 9.61
N THR A 423 1.94 -9.55 9.00
CA THR A 423 1.89 -8.43 8.04
C THR A 423 1.24 -7.22 8.67
N LEU A 424 1.37 -6.07 7.99
CA LEU A 424 0.77 -4.82 8.44
C LEU A 424 -0.75 -4.92 8.61
N ASP A 425 -1.35 -5.83 7.84
CA ASP A 425 -2.78 -5.82 7.54
C ASP A 425 -3.50 -6.98 8.22
N THR A 426 -2.76 -8.05 8.44
CA THR A 426 -3.19 -9.16 9.28
C THR A 426 -2.22 -9.36 10.43
N PRO A 427 -2.07 -8.38 11.35
CA PRO A 427 -1.35 -8.61 12.59
C PRO A 427 -1.97 -9.80 13.32
N SER A 428 -1.14 -10.77 13.70
CA SER A 428 -1.59 -12.01 14.31
C SER A 428 -0.84 -12.27 15.61
N PRO A 429 -1.54 -12.66 16.68
CA PRO A 429 -0.91 -13.10 17.92
C PRO A 429 -0.32 -14.51 17.83
N PHE A 430 -0.57 -15.23 16.72
CA PHE A 430 -0.20 -16.63 16.55
C PHE A 430 1.04 -16.83 15.69
N THR A 431 1.64 -15.76 15.18
CA THR A 431 2.87 -15.84 14.37
C THR A 431 4.09 -15.34 15.14
N GLY A 432 5.21 -16.01 14.90
CA GLY A 432 6.53 -15.55 15.33
C GLY A 432 7.09 -14.44 14.44
N ASP A 433 6.54 -14.24 13.25
CA ASP A 433 7.07 -13.33 12.23
C ASP A 433 6.94 -11.86 12.65
N ASN A 434 7.87 -11.02 12.22
CA ASN A 434 7.81 -9.58 12.41
C ASN A 434 7.04 -8.90 11.27
N ILE A 435 6.46 -7.74 11.56
CA ILE A 435 5.86 -6.87 10.54
C ILE A 435 6.98 -6.04 9.89
N SER A 436 7.07 -6.07 8.56
CA SER A 436 8.03 -5.27 7.80
C SER A 436 7.54 -3.83 7.61
N MET A 437 8.43 -2.87 7.80
CA MET A 437 8.27 -1.46 7.46
C MET A 437 9.19 -1.12 6.28
N ASP A 438 8.65 -0.58 5.20
CA ASP A 438 9.35 -0.33 3.94
C ASP A 438 9.69 1.15 3.70
N ALA A 439 9.16 2.05 4.54
CA ALA A 439 9.31 3.48 4.38
C ALA A 439 9.63 4.19 5.71
N THR A 440 10.57 5.13 5.64
CA THR A 440 10.85 6.04 6.75
C THR A 440 9.85 7.21 6.77
N GLY A 441 9.49 7.66 7.97
CA GLY A 441 8.65 8.84 8.18
C GLY A 441 8.07 8.93 9.57
N ASN A 442 7.32 10.01 9.82
CA ASN A 442 6.47 10.12 11.00
C ASN A 442 5.11 9.48 10.71
N TYR A 443 4.64 8.64 11.63
CA TYR A 443 3.37 7.94 11.49
C TYR A 443 2.52 8.09 12.76
N THR A 444 1.22 8.25 12.56
CA THR A 444 0.24 7.91 13.59
C THR A 444 -0.08 6.42 13.49
N ILE A 445 0.27 5.67 14.53
CA ILE A 445 -0.01 4.24 14.70
C ILE A 445 -1.36 4.10 15.37
N LYS A 446 -2.25 3.25 14.85
CA LYS A 446 -3.50 2.87 15.52
C LYS A 446 -3.69 1.36 15.48
N PHE A 447 -3.87 0.74 16.64
CA PHE A 447 -4.15 -0.69 16.79
C PHE A 447 -5.49 -0.92 17.49
N TYR A 448 -6.47 -1.37 16.72
CA TYR A 448 -7.85 -1.51 17.16
C TYR A 448 -8.07 -2.83 17.91
N LEU A 449 -9.08 -2.87 18.78
CA LEU A 449 -9.41 -4.07 19.57
C LEU A 449 -9.79 -5.31 18.72
N ASN A 450 -10.17 -5.11 17.47
CA ASN A 450 -10.39 -6.19 16.51
C ASN A 450 -9.10 -6.72 15.85
N GLY A 451 -7.92 -6.27 16.27
CA GLY A 451 -6.64 -6.71 15.74
C GLY A 451 -6.13 -5.94 14.52
N ARG A 452 -6.85 -4.91 14.06
CA ARG A 452 -6.40 -4.10 12.92
C ARG A 452 -5.29 -3.14 13.32
N LEU A 453 -4.19 -3.12 12.57
CA LEU A 453 -3.16 -2.09 12.63
C LEU A 453 -3.31 -1.11 11.46
N VAL A 454 -3.16 0.19 11.73
CA VAL A 454 -3.15 1.26 10.74
C VAL A 454 -1.93 2.15 11.00
N LEU A 455 -1.17 2.42 9.94
CA LEU A 455 -0.08 3.39 9.93
C LEU A 455 -0.49 4.56 9.02
N ILE A 456 -0.73 5.72 9.61
CA ILE A 456 -1.07 6.94 8.88
C ILE A 456 0.19 7.79 8.79
N LYS A 457 0.77 7.89 7.60
CA LYS A 457 1.91 8.79 7.35
C LYS A 457 1.46 10.24 7.51
N GLU A 458 2.21 11.02 8.30
CA GLU A 458 1.96 12.45 8.52
C GLU A 458 2.45 13.35 7.37
#